data_AF-A0AAN9IEH1-F1
#
_entry.id   AF-A0AAN9IEH1-F1
#
_cell.length_a   1.000
_cell.length_b   1.000
_cell.length_c   1.000
_cell.angle_alpha   90.00
_cell.angle_beta   90.00
_cell.angle_gamma   90.00
#
_symmetry.space_group_name_H-M   'P 1'
#
loop_
_entity.id
_entity.type
_entity.pdbx_description
1 polymer ?
#
loop_
_entity_poly.entity_id
_entity_poly.type
_entity_poly.pdbx_seq_one_letter_code
_entity_poly.pdbx_strand_id
1 'polypeptide(L)'
;MHLVNWDKCARPKKLGGLGIRKAQEHNVALLGKHAWALFQEDGNRLCIQILRSKYDNGKINFKAKGSRTWNSLCKAGKVLEKGFALKLGSGNASFFFDAWLSNEPICNQVLWVHIHDTALSFKDVLRKGKWHLNEVMTLLPNDLKLAVESFNVLLNDSVPNCTTWLGNIDGVYTTKSTYLWLMGLDLNVEPHKSWSWLWKLAIP
;
A
#
# COMPACT_ATOMS: atom_id res chain seq x y z
N MET A 1 21.59 -30.37 21.59
CA MET A 1 20.34 -29.65 21.24
C MET A 1 20.67 -28.63 20.17
N HIS A 2 20.01 -28.68 19.01
CA HIS A 2 20.19 -27.67 17.98
C HIS A 2 19.02 -26.68 18.06
N LEU A 3 19.31 -25.38 18.18
CA LEU A 3 18.27 -24.35 18.14
C LEU A 3 17.66 -24.31 16.73
N VAL A 4 16.33 -24.35 16.64
CA VAL A 4 15.63 -24.20 15.37
C VAL A 4 15.56 -22.71 15.04
N ASN A 5 15.87 -22.34 13.79
CA ASN A 5 15.75 -20.94 13.34
C ASN A 5 14.32 -20.44 13.59
N TRP A 6 14.20 -19.28 14.25
CA TRP A 6 12.95 -18.61 14.57
C TRP A 6 12.07 -18.36 13.33
N ASP A 7 12.66 -18.15 12.15
CA ASP A 7 11.94 -18.03 10.88
C ASP A 7 11.11 -19.27 10.55
N LYS A 8 11.62 -20.47 10.88
CA LYS A 8 10.91 -21.74 10.66
C LYS A 8 9.77 -21.88 11.68
N CYS A 9 10.03 -21.53 12.94
CA CYS A 9 9.03 -21.56 14.01
C CYS A 9 7.87 -20.59 13.73
N ALA A 10 8.18 -19.40 13.20
CA ALA A 10 7.21 -18.32 13.02
C ALA A 10 6.34 -18.44 11.75
N ARG A 11 6.58 -19.45 10.92
CA ARG A 11 5.72 -19.75 9.76
C ARG A 11 4.31 -20.13 10.22
N PRO A 12 3.28 -19.84 9.41
CA PRO A 12 1.93 -20.34 9.64
C PRO A 12 1.90 -21.86 9.78
N LYS A 13 0.98 -22.36 10.62
CA LYS A 13 0.72 -23.80 10.79
C LYS A 13 0.48 -24.53 9.47
N LYS A 14 -0.25 -23.89 8.53
CA LYS A 14 -0.50 -24.43 7.19
C LYS A 14 0.77 -24.62 6.34
N LEU A 15 1.85 -23.91 6.67
CA LEU A 15 3.17 -23.98 6.02
C LEU A 15 4.21 -24.74 6.86
N GLY A 16 3.77 -25.47 7.89
CA GLY A 16 4.64 -26.33 8.70
C GLY A 16 5.37 -25.64 9.86
N GLY A 17 5.06 -24.37 10.16
CA GLY A 17 5.58 -23.68 11.35
C GLY A 17 4.67 -23.83 12.57
N LEU A 18 5.12 -23.34 13.72
CA LEU A 18 4.37 -23.38 14.99
C LEU A 18 3.22 -22.35 15.02
N GLY A 19 3.21 -21.37 14.11
CA GLY A 19 2.26 -20.27 14.10
C GLY A 19 2.55 -19.19 15.15
N ILE A 20 3.73 -19.21 15.76
CA ILE A 20 4.20 -18.15 16.66
C ILE A 20 4.49 -16.89 15.83
N ARG A 21 4.13 -15.71 16.33
CA ARG A 21 4.39 -14.46 15.60
C ARG A 21 5.71 -13.85 16.00
N LYS A 22 6.49 -13.39 15.03
CA LYS A 22 7.62 -12.51 15.31
C LYS A 22 7.12 -11.15 15.80
N ALA A 23 7.61 -10.71 16.95
CA ALA A 23 7.11 -9.50 17.60
C ALA A 23 7.31 -8.24 16.75
N GLN A 24 8.46 -8.11 16.08
CA GLN A 24 8.78 -6.93 15.27
C GLN A 24 7.79 -6.74 14.10
N GLU A 25 7.64 -7.76 13.26
CA GLU A 25 6.75 -7.75 12.09
C GLU A 25 5.27 -7.65 12.52
N HIS A 26 4.91 -8.31 13.62
CA HIS A 26 3.56 -8.21 14.16
C HIS A 26 3.24 -6.79 14.67
N ASN A 27 4.20 -6.15 15.36
CA ASN A 27 4.05 -4.77 15.82
C ASN A 27 3.95 -3.79 14.64
N VAL A 28 4.74 -3.98 13.57
CA VAL A 28 4.60 -3.19 12.34
C VAL A 28 3.21 -3.38 11.73
N ALA A 29 2.72 -4.61 11.62
CA ALA A 29 1.40 -4.89 11.08
C ALA A 29 0.25 -4.31 11.93
N LEU A 30 0.42 -4.21 13.25
CA LEU A 30 -0.54 -3.56 14.15
C LEU A 30 -0.53 -2.04 13.99
N LEU A 31 0.65 -1.42 14.00
CA LEU A 31 0.81 0.02 13.76
C LEU A 31 0.29 0.41 12.37
N GLY A 32 0.58 -0.40 11.36
CA GLY A 32 0.08 -0.19 10.01
C GLY A 32 -1.44 -0.17 9.91
N LYS A 33 -2.17 -0.84 10.81
CA LYS A 33 -3.64 -0.76 10.85
C LYS A 33 -4.12 0.66 11.22
N HIS A 34 -3.38 1.34 12.08
CA HIS A 34 -3.65 2.74 12.43
C HIS A 34 -3.23 3.68 11.30
N ALA A 35 -2.11 3.39 10.62
CA ALA A 35 -1.69 4.16 9.44
C ALA A 35 -2.71 4.02 8.31
N TRP A 36 -3.22 2.82 8.07
CA TRP A 36 -4.29 2.55 7.12
C TRP A 36 -5.56 3.33 7.43
N ALA A 37 -6.01 3.31 8.70
CA ALA A 37 -7.17 4.09 9.10
C ALA A 37 -6.95 5.61 8.94
N LEU A 38 -5.70 6.08 9.09
CA LEU A 38 -5.34 7.45 8.74
C LEU A 38 -5.41 7.69 7.23
N PHE A 39 -5.10 6.73 6.36
CA PHE A 39 -5.20 6.92 4.90
C PHE A 39 -6.63 6.87 4.38
N GLN A 40 -7.47 5.99 4.93
CA GLN A 40 -8.84 5.77 4.45
C GLN A 40 -9.83 6.88 4.81
N GLU A 41 -9.39 7.92 5.52
CA GLU A 41 -10.31 8.93 6.07
C GLU A 41 -11.43 8.35 6.95
N ASP A 42 -11.18 7.18 7.55
CA ASP A 42 -12.08 6.55 8.51
C ASP A 42 -12.09 7.36 9.82
N GLY A 43 -12.87 8.44 9.81
CA GLY A 43 -13.00 9.43 10.88
C GLY A 43 -13.70 8.91 12.14
N ASN A 44 -14.19 7.67 12.17
CA ASN A 44 -14.99 7.15 13.28
C ASN A 44 -14.20 6.86 14.56
N ARG A 45 -12.85 6.89 14.51
CA ARG A 45 -11.99 6.59 15.66
C ARG A 45 -11.39 7.86 16.24
N LEU A 46 -11.71 8.17 17.49
CA LEU A 46 -11.15 9.32 18.24
C LEU A 46 -9.62 9.41 18.15
N CYS A 47 -8.91 8.28 18.25
CA CYS A 47 -7.45 8.28 18.15
C CYS A 47 -6.93 8.73 16.78
N ILE A 48 -7.66 8.43 15.70
CA ILE A 48 -7.32 8.85 14.33
C ILE A 48 -7.64 10.34 14.16
N GLN A 49 -8.77 10.82 14.69
CA GLN A 49 -9.14 12.23 14.69
C GLN A 49 -8.10 13.10 15.41
N ILE A 50 -7.65 12.69 16.59
CA ILE A 50 -6.61 13.41 17.37
C ILE A 50 -5.29 13.44 16.58
N LEU A 51 -4.88 12.32 15.99
CA LEU A 51 -3.66 12.26 15.19
C LEU A 51 -3.75 13.18 13.97
N ARG A 52 -4.89 13.23 13.29
CA ARG A 52 -5.12 14.17 12.19
C ARG A 52 -5.05 15.61 12.64
N SER A 53 -5.85 15.98 13.64
CA SER A 53 -5.86 17.35 14.16
C SER A 53 -4.46 17.84 14.57
N LYS A 54 -3.58 16.94 15.03
CA LYS A 54 -2.23 17.28 15.47
C LYS A 54 -1.17 17.26 14.36
N TYR A 55 -1.29 16.37 13.37
CA TYR A 55 -0.21 16.08 12.42
C TYR A 55 -0.61 16.19 10.94
N ASP A 56 -1.89 16.47 10.64
CA ASP A 56 -2.42 16.59 9.29
C ASP A 56 -2.74 18.06 8.99
N ASN A 57 -1.84 18.72 8.24
CA ASN A 57 -2.03 20.08 7.72
C ASN A 57 -2.52 20.04 6.26
N GLY A 58 -3.56 19.25 5.99
CA GLY A 58 -4.14 19.06 4.66
C GLY A 58 -3.55 17.90 3.85
N LYS A 59 -2.44 17.31 4.30
CA LYS A 59 -1.94 15.99 3.87
C LYS A 59 -1.12 15.39 5.01
N ILE A 60 -1.32 14.10 5.28
CA ILE A 60 -0.56 13.42 6.33
C ILE A 60 0.93 13.45 6.00
N ASN A 61 1.70 14.14 6.84
CA ASN A 61 3.14 14.27 6.68
C ASN A 61 3.90 13.24 7.54
N PHE A 62 4.15 12.06 7.00
CA PHE A 62 4.96 11.02 7.67
C PHE A 62 6.45 11.37 7.83
N LYS A 63 6.90 12.55 7.35
CA LYS A 63 8.26 13.07 7.58
C LYS A 63 8.33 14.01 8.79
N ALA A 64 7.20 14.48 9.31
CA ALA A 64 7.17 15.33 10.49
C ALA A 64 7.60 14.54 11.74
N LYS A 65 8.57 15.06 12.49
CA LYS A 65 8.93 14.53 13.81
C LYS A 65 7.80 14.88 14.79
N GLY A 66 7.39 13.90 15.61
CA GLY A 66 6.32 14.08 16.58
C GLY A 66 6.54 13.28 17.86
N SER A 67 5.43 12.95 18.53
CA SER A 67 5.44 12.07 19.71
C SER A 67 6.03 10.70 19.36
N ARG A 68 6.44 9.93 20.39
CA ARG A 68 6.96 8.57 20.18
C ARG A 68 5.97 7.71 19.38
N THR A 69 4.68 7.80 19.70
CA THR A 69 3.61 7.12 18.98
C THR A 69 3.56 7.51 17.51
N TRP A 70 3.64 8.81 17.21
CA TRP A 70 3.68 9.31 15.83
C TRP A 70 4.90 8.78 15.07
N ASN A 71 6.08 8.89 15.67
CA ASN A 71 7.31 8.42 15.04
C ASN A 71 7.28 6.90 14.77
N SER A 72 6.73 6.10 15.69
CA SER A 72 6.52 4.67 15.48
C SER A 72 5.54 4.38 14.34
N LEU A 73 4.48 5.18 14.24
CA LEU A 73 3.50 5.08 13.16
C LEU A 73 4.11 5.43 11.80
N CYS A 74 4.89 6.52 11.72
CA CYS A 74 5.63 6.89 10.52
C CYS A 74 6.65 5.83 10.10
N LYS A 75 7.35 5.21 11.06
CA LYS A 75 8.26 4.09 10.78
C LYS A 75 7.51 2.90 10.18
N ALA A 76 6.37 2.50 10.77
CA ALA A 76 5.57 1.42 10.24
C ALA A 76 5.00 1.76 8.85
N GLY A 77 4.51 2.98 8.65
CA GLY A 77 4.02 3.46 7.35
C GLY A 77 5.07 3.36 6.26
N LYS A 78 6.32 3.77 6.52
CA LYS A 78 7.45 3.62 5.58
C LYS A 78 7.76 2.17 5.25
N VAL A 79 7.70 1.27 6.23
CA VAL A 79 7.92 -0.17 5.99
C VAL A 79 6.82 -0.76 5.10
N LEU A 80 5.61 -0.22 5.21
CA LEU A 80 4.42 -0.72 4.51
C LEU A 80 4.09 0.05 3.22
N GLU A 81 4.86 1.09 2.89
CA GLU A 81 4.62 1.99 1.76
C GLU A 81 4.42 1.24 0.44
N LYS A 82 5.29 0.26 0.17
CA LYS A 82 5.22 -0.59 -1.04
C LYS A 82 4.00 -1.52 -1.10
N GLY A 83 3.29 -1.70 0.01
CA GLY A 83 2.06 -2.49 0.05
C GLY A 83 0.81 -1.65 -0.15
N PHE A 84 0.91 -0.32 -0.13
CA PHE A 84 -0.20 0.58 -0.43
C PHE A 84 -0.17 0.97 -1.92
N ALA A 85 -1.32 0.88 -2.59
CA ALA A 85 -1.48 1.27 -3.98
C ALA A 85 -2.67 2.21 -4.13
N LEU A 86 -2.51 3.25 -4.93
CA LEU A 86 -3.61 4.15 -5.26
C LEU A 86 -4.52 3.48 -6.30
N LYS A 87 -5.82 3.41 -6.00
CA LYS A 87 -6.85 2.99 -6.94
C LYS A 87 -7.63 4.20 -7.39
N LEU A 88 -7.57 4.44 -8.70
CA LEU A 88 -8.24 5.57 -9.34
C LEU A 88 -9.75 5.31 -9.41
N GLY A 89 -10.53 6.20 -8.82
CA GLY A 89 -11.97 6.24 -8.90
C GLY A 89 -12.37 7.41 -9.79
N SER A 90 -12.49 8.59 -9.19
CA SER A 90 -12.84 9.82 -9.89
C SER A 90 -11.73 10.22 -10.86
N GLY A 91 -10.45 10.01 -10.51
CA GLY A 91 -9.34 10.50 -11.35
C GLY A 91 -8.89 11.92 -11.00
N ASN A 92 -9.33 12.45 -9.85
CA ASN A 92 -8.81 13.71 -9.30
C ASN A 92 -7.35 13.61 -8.80
N ALA A 93 -6.71 12.44 -8.95
CA ALA A 93 -5.32 12.25 -8.55
C ALA A 93 -4.41 12.97 -9.54
N SER A 94 -3.27 13.46 -9.06
CA SER A 94 -2.27 14.09 -9.92
C SER A 94 -1.67 13.06 -10.86
N PHE A 95 -1.56 13.41 -12.14
CA PHE A 95 -0.91 12.56 -13.13
C PHE A 95 0.59 12.39 -12.84
N PHE A 96 1.27 13.43 -12.36
CA PHE A 96 2.72 13.38 -12.12
C PHE A 96 3.12 13.05 -10.68
N PHE A 97 2.34 13.50 -9.69
CA PHE A 97 2.77 13.50 -8.29
C PHE A 97 2.16 12.41 -7.42
N ASP A 98 1.16 11.69 -7.90
CA ASP A 98 0.61 10.51 -7.22
C ASP A 98 1.14 9.21 -7.85
N ALA A 99 1.42 8.23 -7.00
CA ALA A 99 1.96 6.93 -7.41
C ALA A 99 0.82 6.00 -7.89
N TRP A 100 0.30 6.26 -9.09
CA TRP A 100 -0.80 5.48 -9.68
C TRP A 100 -0.34 4.41 -10.69
N LEU A 101 0.79 4.63 -11.38
CA LEU A 101 1.31 3.70 -12.39
C LEU A 101 2.26 2.65 -11.77
N SER A 102 3.02 3.07 -10.77
CA SER A 102 4.05 2.26 -10.11
C SER A 102 4.15 2.64 -8.63
N ASN A 103 5.08 2.02 -7.89
CA ASN A 103 5.34 2.37 -6.48
C ASN A 103 5.86 3.81 -6.29
N GLU A 104 6.27 4.50 -7.36
CA GLU A 104 6.70 5.88 -7.31
C GLU A 104 5.92 6.76 -8.30
N PRO A 105 5.74 8.06 -7.98
CA PRO A 105 5.14 9.01 -8.90
C PRO A 105 5.95 9.17 -10.19
N ILE A 106 5.27 9.54 -11.29
CA ILE A 106 5.92 9.76 -12.59
C ILE A 106 6.94 10.90 -12.53
N CYS A 107 6.76 11.90 -11.65
CA CYS A 107 7.70 13.01 -11.50
C CYS A 107 9.14 12.56 -11.13
N ASN A 108 9.30 11.39 -10.52
CA ASN A 108 10.61 10.82 -10.18
C ASN A 108 11.23 10.02 -11.34
N GLN A 109 10.45 9.74 -12.40
CA GLN A 109 10.84 8.93 -13.56
C GLN A 109 11.13 9.79 -14.79
N VAL A 110 10.92 11.10 -14.69
CA VAL A 110 11.19 12.10 -15.72
C VAL A 110 12.27 13.07 -15.24
N LEU A 111 12.97 13.72 -16.17
CA LEU A 111 14.03 14.69 -15.82
C LEU A 111 13.46 15.93 -15.12
N TRP A 112 12.27 16.37 -15.52
CA TRP A 112 11.56 17.53 -14.97
C TRP A 112 10.09 17.44 -15.37
N VAL A 113 9.23 18.14 -14.63
CA VAL A 113 7.80 18.31 -14.95
C VAL A 113 7.58 19.74 -15.41
N HIS A 114 6.95 19.92 -16.58
CA HIS A 114 6.66 21.25 -17.12
C HIS A 114 5.69 22.00 -16.20
N ILE A 115 5.86 23.31 -16.03
CA ILE A 115 5.03 24.10 -15.09
C ILE A 115 3.53 24.01 -15.43
N HIS A 116 3.18 24.03 -16.72
CA HIS A 116 1.81 23.81 -17.19
C HIS A 116 1.21 22.45 -16.80
N ASP A 117 2.07 21.46 -16.58
CA ASP A 117 1.65 20.08 -16.30
C ASP A 117 1.55 19.79 -14.80
N THR A 118 2.02 20.71 -13.95
CA THR A 118 2.07 20.50 -12.49
C THR A 118 0.69 20.29 -11.85
N ALA A 119 -0.34 20.89 -12.44
CA ALA A 119 -1.72 20.79 -11.99
C ALA A 119 -2.53 19.72 -12.76
N LEU A 120 -1.91 18.97 -13.69
CA LEU A 120 -2.63 17.95 -14.47
C LEU A 120 -3.13 16.83 -13.57
N SER A 121 -4.44 16.59 -13.65
CA SER A 121 -5.09 15.45 -13.04
C SER A 121 -5.24 14.30 -14.04
N PHE A 122 -5.54 13.13 -13.53
CA PHE A 122 -5.78 11.96 -14.36
C PHE A 122 -6.95 12.13 -15.33
N LYS A 123 -8.00 12.87 -14.93
CA LYS A 123 -9.15 13.20 -15.79
C LYS A 123 -8.78 14.07 -16.99
N ASP A 124 -7.75 14.91 -16.85
CA ASP A 124 -7.31 15.80 -17.92
C ASP A 124 -6.61 15.04 -19.03
N VAL A 125 -5.89 13.97 -18.66
CA VAL A 125 -5.07 13.16 -19.55
C VAL A 125 -5.81 11.92 -20.08
N LEU A 126 -6.74 11.33 -19.31
CA LEU A 126 -7.56 10.20 -19.73
C LEU A 126 -9.02 10.64 -19.94
N ARG A 127 -9.41 10.83 -21.21
CA ARG A 127 -10.78 11.26 -21.58
C ARG A 127 -11.48 10.15 -22.35
N LYS A 128 -12.67 9.75 -21.89
CA LYS A 128 -13.47 8.69 -22.53
C LYS A 128 -12.67 7.39 -22.79
N GLY A 129 -11.79 7.03 -21.87
CA GLY A 129 -10.94 5.83 -21.97
C GLY A 129 -9.79 5.93 -22.99
N LYS A 130 -9.46 7.13 -23.46
CA LYS A 130 -8.33 7.36 -24.37
C LYS A 130 -7.32 8.31 -23.74
N TRP A 131 -6.05 7.98 -23.92
CA TRP A 131 -4.92 8.75 -23.42
C TRP A 131 -4.62 9.93 -24.36
N HIS A 132 -4.58 11.14 -23.80
CA HIS A 132 -4.29 12.40 -24.49
C HIS A 132 -2.87 12.89 -24.17
N LEU A 133 -1.87 12.00 -24.31
CA LEU A 133 -0.46 12.32 -23.98
C LEU A 133 0.16 13.38 -24.90
N ASN A 134 -0.45 13.65 -26.05
CA ASN A 134 0.02 14.69 -26.97
C ASN A 134 -0.19 16.11 -26.42
N GLU A 135 -1.08 16.28 -25.44
CA GLU A 135 -1.36 17.57 -24.78
C GLU A 135 -0.40 17.81 -23.59
N VAL A 136 0.37 16.79 -23.18
CA VAL A 136 1.33 16.87 -22.08
C VAL A 136 2.63 17.47 -22.60
N MET A 137 3.08 18.57 -21.99
CA MET A 137 4.29 19.29 -22.39
C MET A 137 5.57 18.62 -21.87
N THR A 138 5.45 17.87 -20.79
CA THR A 138 6.54 17.12 -20.16
C THR A 138 6.94 15.94 -21.05
N LEU A 139 8.23 15.88 -21.37
CA LEU A 139 8.79 14.79 -22.17
C LEU A 139 8.78 13.47 -21.37
N LEU A 140 7.93 12.54 -21.78
CA LEU A 140 7.87 11.19 -21.23
C LEU A 140 8.83 10.26 -21.99
N PRO A 141 9.72 9.52 -21.31
CA PRO A 141 10.49 8.44 -21.92
C PRO A 141 9.56 7.43 -22.63
N ASN A 142 10.02 6.85 -23.74
CA ASN A 142 9.21 5.91 -24.53
C ASN A 142 8.66 4.75 -23.71
N ASP A 143 9.48 4.16 -22.83
CA ASP A 143 9.07 3.05 -21.96
C ASP A 143 7.93 3.45 -21.02
N LEU A 144 7.99 4.67 -20.49
CA LEU A 144 6.96 5.22 -19.61
C LEU A 144 5.68 5.53 -20.40
N LYS A 145 5.81 6.07 -21.61
CA LYS A 145 4.66 6.31 -22.50
C LYS A 145 3.91 5.01 -22.82
N LEU A 146 4.63 3.94 -23.16
CA LEU A 146 4.05 2.63 -23.40
C LEU A 146 3.38 2.06 -22.14
N ALA A 147 4.00 2.21 -20.97
CA ALA A 147 3.42 1.77 -19.71
C ALA A 147 2.10 2.50 -19.41
N VAL A 148 2.07 3.83 -19.59
CA VAL A 148 0.86 4.64 -19.44
C VAL A 148 -0.23 4.19 -20.41
N GLU A 149 0.08 4.05 -21.69
CA GLU A 149 -0.89 3.65 -22.73
C GLU A 149 -1.45 2.23 -22.49
N SER A 150 -0.65 1.32 -21.93
CA SER A 150 -1.06 -0.04 -21.57
C SER A 150 -1.93 -0.11 -20.32
N PHE A 151 -1.96 0.96 -19.51
CA PHE A 151 -2.67 0.98 -18.25
C PHE A 151 -4.18 1.17 -18.47
N ASN A 152 -4.94 0.09 -18.24
CA ASN A 152 -6.38 0.08 -18.40
C ASN A 152 -7.09 0.55 -17.13
N VAL A 153 -7.70 1.73 -17.18
CA VAL A 153 -8.53 2.26 -16.09
C VAL A 153 -9.85 2.80 -16.63
N LEU A 154 -10.92 2.48 -15.90
CA LEU A 154 -12.23 3.09 -16.07
C LEU A 154 -12.47 4.05 -14.91
N LEU A 155 -12.52 5.33 -15.23
CA LEU A 155 -12.84 6.36 -14.24
C LEU A 155 -14.33 6.36 -13.95
N ASN A 156 -14.66 6.52 -12.67
CA ASN A 156 -16.01 6.67 -12.18
C ASN A 156 -16.09 7.92 -11.29
N ASP A 157 -16.74 8.96 -11.79
CA ASP A 157 -16.89 10.23 -11.08
C ASP A 157 -17.62 10.10 -9.73
N SER A 158 -18.44 9.07 -9.56
CA SER A 158 -19.19 8.82 -8.31
C SER A 158 -18.35 8.17 -7.22
N VAL A 159 -17.17 7.64 -7.55
CA VAL A 159 -16.31 6.92 -6.60
C VAL A 159 -15.05 7.74 -6.35
N PRO A 160 -14.75 8.18 -5.11
CA PRO A 160 -13.50 8.87 -4.84
C PRO A 160 -12.30 7.94 -5.08
N ASN A 161 -11.13 8.53 -5.36
CA ASN A 161 -9.89 7.76 -5.34
C ASN A 161 -9.69 7.16 -3.95
N CYS A 162 -9.23 5.92 -3.88
CA CYS A 162 -8.98 5.26 -2.60
C CYS A 162 -7.62 4.59 -2.58
N THR A 163 -7.05 4.45 -1.38
CA THR A 163 -5.85 3.64 -1.20
C THR A 163 -6.29 2.19 -1.04
N THR A 164 -5.53 1.26 -1.60
CA THR A 164 -5.74 -0.19 -1.52
C THR A 164 -4.51 -0.88 -0.95
N TRP A 165 -4.71 -2.02 -0.31
CA TRP A 165 -3.64 -2.85 0.24
C TRP A 165 -3.34 -4.04 -0.68
N LEU A 166 -2.13 -4.09 -1.24
CA LEU A 166 -1.68 -5.13 -2.18
C LEU A 166 -1.45 -6.49 -1.54
N GLY A 167 -1.31 -6.56 -0.21
CA GLY A 167 -1.08 -7.83 0.48
C GLY A 167 -2.32 -8.72 0.59
N ASN A 168 -3.46 -8.32 0.01
CA ASN A 168 -4.65 -9.15 -0.14
C ASN A 168 -5.41 -8.80 -1.43
N ILE A 169 -6.11 -9.78 -2.03
CA ILE A 169 -6.87 -9.60 -3.28
C ILE A 169 -8.02 -8.59 -3.10
N ASP A 170 -8.65 -8.58 -1.93
CA ASP A 170 -9.77 -7.67 -1.64
C ASP A 170 -9.34 -6.20 -1.52
N GLY A 171 -8.03 -5.92 -1.51
CA GLY A 171 -7.51 -4.55 -1.35
C GLY A 171 -7.68 -3.97 0.06
N VAL A 172 -8.19 -4.76 1.01
CA VAL A 172 -8.44 -4.31 2.40
C VAL A 172 -7.27 -4.68 3.29
N TYR A 173 -6.78 -3.69 4.05
CA TYR A 173 -5.74 -3.91 5.03
C TYR A 173 -6.24 -4.77 6.20
N THR A 174 -5.55 -5.88 6.46
CA THR A 174 -5.72 -6.63 7.71
C THR A 174 -4.36 -6.92 8.32
N THR A 175 -4.25 -6.83 9.65
CA THR A 175 -3.02 -7.17 10.39
C THR A 175 -2.50 -8.57 10.04
N LYS A 176 -3.40 -9.52 9.74
CA LYS A 176 -3.03 -10.87 9.29
C LYS A 176 -2.35 -10.84 7.92
N SER A 177 -2.99 -10.25 6.91
CA SER A 177 -2.43 -10.15 5.56
C SER A 177 -1.11 -9.40 5.56
N THR A 178 -1.01 -8.30 6.32
CA THR A 178 0.21 -7.50 6.40
C THR A 178 1.35 -8.21 7.10
N TYR A 179 1.08 -8.92 8.19
CA TYR A 179 2.11 -9.75 8.84
C TYR A 179 2.69 -10.79 7.88
N LEU A 180 1.85 -11.39 7.04
CA LEU A 180 2.27 -12.44 6.12
C LEU A 180 3.05 -11.86 4.93
N TRP A 181 2.60 -10.70 4.43
CA TRP A 181 3.34 -9.91 3.45
C TRP A 181 4.74 -9.52 3.96
N LEU A 182 4.85 -9.06 5.22
CA LEU A 182 6.14 -8.74 5.86
C LEU A 182 7.05 -9.97 6.02
N MET A 183 6.45 -11.16 6.16
CA MET A 183 7.18 -12.43 6.22
C MET A 183 7.58 -12.96 4.83
N GLY A 184 7.25 -12.25 3.74
CA GLY A 184 7.49 -12.69 2.37
C GLY A 184 6.64 -13.91 1.97
N LEU A 185 5.50 -14.11 2.64
CA LEU A 185 4.60 -15.24 2.42
C LEU A 185 3.38 -14.78 1.65
N ASP A 186 3.25 -15.21 0.40
CA ASP A 186 2.03 -15.04 -0.36
C ASP A 186 0.98 -16.06 0.10
N LEU A 187 -0.19 -15.57 0.50
CA LEU A 187 -1.30 -16.45 0.89
C LEU A 187 -2.16 -16.89 -0.30
N ASN A 188 -2.07 -16.19 -1.43
CA ASN A 188 -2.84 -16.49 -2.63
C ASN A 188 -2.29 -17.72 -3.36
N VAL A 189 -1.03 -18.06 -3.07
CA VAL A 189 -0.45 -19.34 -3.50
C VAL A 189 -0.84 -20.38 -2.47
N GLU A 190 -1.80 -21.24 -2.82
CA GLU A 190 -2.05 -22.44 -2.03
C GLU A 190 -0.77 -23.28 -1.98
N PRO A 191 -0.28 -23.65 -0.77
CA PRO A 191 0.88 -24.51 -0.70
C PRO A 191 0.52 -25.86 -1.34
N HIS A 192 1.39 -26.35 -2.23
CA HIS A 192 1.29 -27.67 -2.85
C HIS A 192 1.03 -28.82 -1.85
N LYS A 193 1.37 -28.60 -0.56
CA LYS A 193 1.06 -29.47 0.57
C LYS A 193 0.75 -28.66 1.83
N SER A 194 -0.50 -28.73 2.31
CA SER A 194 -0.93 -28.10 3.56
C SER A 194 -0.52 -28.92 4.77
N TRP A 195 0.16 -28.31 5.74
CA TRP A 195 0.56 -28.96 7.01
C TRP A 195 -0.54 -28.91 8.08
N SER A 196 -1.74 -28.46 7.73
CA SER A 196 -2.86 -28.30 8.67
C SER A 196 -3.28 -29.61 9.33
N TRP A 197 -3.05 -30.76 8.68
CA TRP A 197 -3.37 -32.08 9.23
C TRP A 197 -2.55 -32.40 10.49
N LEU A 198 -1.26 -32.04 10.52
CA LEU A 198 -0.35 -32.29 11.65
C LEU A 198 -0.90 -31.65 12.94
N TRP A 199 -1.46 -30.45 12.81
CA TRP A 199 -2.01 -29.67 13.92
C TRP A 199 -3.41 -30.09 14.37
N LYS A 200 -4.04 -31.00 13.64
CA LYS A 200 -5.35 -31.59 13.97
C LYS A 200 -5.22 -32.98 14.58
N LEU A 201 -4.02 -33.55 14.64
CA LEU A 201 -3.79 -34.83 15.28
C LEU A 201 -4.08 -34.71 16.77
N ALA A 202 -4.96 -35.57 17.27
CA ALA A 202 -5.13 -35.78 18.70
C ALA A 202 -4.04 -36.76 19.14
N ILE A 203 -2.88 -36.22 19.52
CA ILE A 203 -1.77 -36.99 20.08
C ILE A 203 -1.85 -36.83 21.61
N PRO A 204 -1.72 -37.91 22.39
CA PRO A 204 -1.80 -37.90 23.85
C PRO A 204 -0.78 -36.97 24.54
#